data_AF-A0A4R9EIZ9-F1
#
_entry.id   AF-A0A4R9EIZ9-F1
#
_cell.length_a   1.000
_cell.length_b   1.000
_cell.length_c   1.000
_cell.angle_alpha   90.00
_cell.angle_beta   90.00
_cell.angle_gamma   90.00
#
_symmetry.space_group_name_H-M   'P 1'
#
loop_
_entity.id
_entity.type
_entity.pdbx_description
1 polymer ?
#
loop_
_entity_poly.entity_id
_entity_poly.type
_entity_poly.pdbx_seq_one_letter_code
_entity_poly.pdbx_strand_id
1 'polypeptide(L)'
;LLPPPSIVPTTIKGGEWWVTYPASCEVALDVTYLPVQADADGWASGVRTQIERAVRDATAPDAWSAANPPRFTWDTELAPAEVAPSHPVVNSLLSSATSLGRSPRILGEPSWTDAATLTRLADTPAVCLGPTATRPDGSPTLHTIDEYIELTDLLSTAKALALTALDLTTPAPTL
;
A
#
# COMPACT_ATOMS: atom_id res chain seq x y z
N LEU A 1 -7.27 -4.72 11.08
CA LEU A 1 -5.79 -4.67 10.97
C LEU A 1 -5.31 -3.46 10.16
N LEU A 2 -6.14 -2.87 9.30
CA LEU A 2 -5.80 -1.69 8.50
C LEU A 2 -6.34 -0.40 9.14
N PRO A 3 -5.64 0.74 8.99
CA PRO A 3 -6.19 2.06 9.28
C PRO A 3 -7.29 2.44 8.27
N PRO A 4 -8.07 3.52 8.52
CA PRO A 4 -8.98 4.06 7.52
C PRO A 4 -8.26 4.44 6.22
N PRO A 5 -8.95 4.40 5.07
CA PRO A 5 -8.42 4.89 3.81
C PRO A 5 -8.14 6.39 3.86
N SER A 6 -7.29 6.87 2.97
CA SER A 6 -6.83 8.25 2.87
C SER A 6 -6.84 8.74 1.43
N ILE A 7 -6.98 10.05 1.28
CA ILE A 7 -6.75 10.77 0.02
C ILE A 7 -5.71 11.84 0.32
N VAL A 8 -4.56 11.77 -0.33
CA VAL A 8 -3.41 12.65 -0.06
C VAL A 8 -2.99 13.36 -1.33
N PRO A 9 -3.02 14.71 -1.38
CA PRO A 9 -2.41 15.45 -2.47
C PRO A 9 -0.89 15.25 -2.47
N THR A 10 -0.34 14.70 -3.54
CA THR A 10 1.09 14.42 -3.66
C THR A 10 1.83 15.47 -4.48
N THR A 11 1.16 16.05 -5.48
CA THR A 11 1.69 17.18 -6.24
C THR A 11 0.57 18.16 -6.62
N ILE A 12 0.94 19.44 -6.75
CA ILE A 12 0.07 20.49 -7.29
C ILE A 12 0.88 21.37 -8.23
N LYS A 13 0.33 21.67 -9.41
CA LYS A 13 0.99 22.48 -10.44
C LYS A 13 -0.03 23.39 -11.09
N GLY A 14 0.23 24.69 -11.13
CA GLY A 14 -0.66 25.65 -11.77
C GLY A 14 -0.04 27.04 -11.89
N GLY A 15 -0.52 27.79 -12.87
CA GLY A 15 -0.02 29.12 -13.19
C GLY A 15 1.26 29.11 -14.02
N GLU A 16 1.48 30.22 -14.73
CA GLU A 16 2.63 30.39 -15.64
C GLU A 16 3.43 31.66 -15.32
N TRP A 17 2.75 32.73 -14.87
CA TRP A 17 3.35 34.03 -14.61
C TRP A 17 2.74 34.72 -13.39
N TRP A 18 3.56 35.30 -12.51
CA TRP A 18 3.15 35.76 -11.17
C TRP A 18 2.21 36.97 -11.14
N VAL A 19 2.01 37.66 -12.27
CA VAL A 19 1.01 38.76 -12.42
C VAL A 19 -0.21 38.35 -13.25
N THR A 20 -0.43 37.05 -13.47
CA THR A 20 -1.59 36.54 -14.23
C THR A 20 -2.40 35.54 -13.42
N TYR A 21 -3.70 35.49 -13.69
CA TYR A 21 -4.56 34.43 -13.17
C TYR A 21 -4.23 33.10 -13.86
N PRO A 22 -4.03 31.99 -13.12
CA PRO A 22 -3.79 30.68 -13.72
C PRO A 22 -4.92 30.24 -14.66
N ALA A 23 -4.57 29.76 -15.86
CA ALA A 23 -5.53 29.16 -16.78
C ALA A 23 -5.90 27.71 -16.40
N SER A 24 -5.04 27.03 -15.64
CA SER A 24 -5.25 25.66 -15.17
C SER A 24 -4.48 25.37 -13.89
N CYS A 25 -4.94 24.35 -13.16
CA CYS A 25 -4.25 23.74 -12.03
C CYS A 25 -4.47 22.23 -12.09
N GLU A 26 -3.41 21.46 -11.88
CA GLU A 26 -3.41 20.01 -11.79
C GLU A 26 -3.03 19.60 -10.37
N VAL A 27 -3.79 18.68 -9.79
CA VAL A 27 -3.52 18.09 -8.47
C VAL A 27 -3.43 16.58 -8.65
N ALA A 28 -2.30 15.99 -8.31
CA ALA A 28 -2.17 14.53 -8.22
C ALA A 28 -2.54 14.08 -6.81
N LEU A 29 -3.36 13.03 -6.73
CA LEU A 29 -3.84 12.47 -5.47
C LEU A 29 -3.37 11.01 -5.38
N ASP A 30 -2.81 10.64 -4.24
CA ASP A 30 -2.76 9.26 -3.80
C ASP A 30 -4.08 8.91 -3.11
N VAL A 31 -4.70 7.81 -3.52
CA VAL A 31 -6.02 7.37 -3.04
C VAL A 31 -5.90 5.93 -2.61
N THR A 32 -6.02 5.70 -1.30
CA THR A 32 -6.09 4.35 -0.74
C THR A 32 -7.54 3.95 -0.50
N TYR A 33 -7.83 2.66 -0.60
CA TYR A 33 -9.14 2.09 -0.32
C TYR A 33 -8.99 0.71 0.32
N LEU A 34 -9.97 0.33 1.13
CA LEU A 34 -9.98 -0.95 1.83
C LEU A 34 -10.64 -2.05 0.98
N PRO A 35 -10.34 -3.34 1.23
CA PRO A 35 -10.99 -4.46 0.54
C PRO A 35 -12.53 -4.38 0.54
N VAL A 36 -13.14 -3.89 1.62
CA VAL A 36 -14.59 -3.72 1.74
C VAL A 36 -15.18 -2.63 0.82
N GLN A 37 -14.33 -1.73 0.32
CA GLN A 37 -14.70 -0.67 -0.63
C GLN A 37 -14.43 -1.06 -2.08
N ALA A 38 -13.77 -2.20 -2.29
CA ALA A 38 -13.54 -2.73 -3.62
C ALA A 38 -14.84 -3.24 -4.24
N ASP A 39 -14.95 -3.15 -5.56
CA ASP A 39 -16.05 -3.75 -6.32
C ASP A 39 -15.93 -5.28 -6.38
N ALA A 40 -16.86 -5.92 -7.09
CA ALA A 40 -16.93 -7.38 -7.19
C ALA A 40 -15.66 -8.00 -7.82
N ASP A 41 -14.95 -7.25 -8.66
CA ASP A 41 -13.70 -7.67 -9.30
C ASP A 41 -12.47 -7.26 -8.47
N GLY A 42 -12.70 -6.62 -7.31
CA GLY A 42 -11.71 -6.19 -6.35
C GLY A 42 -10.99 -4.89 -6.72
N TRP A 43 -11.63 -4.01 -7.50
CA TRP A 43 -11.10 -2.73 -7.96
C TRP A 43 -11.85 -1.53 -7.35
N ALA A 44 -11.35 -0.32 -7.57
CA ALA A 44 -11.80 0.92 -6.95
C ALA A 44 -12.88 1.66 -7.76
N SER A 45 -13.64 1.00 -8.66
CA SER A 45 -14.61 1.70 -9.54
C SER A 45 -15.62 2.57 -8.77
N GLY A 46 -16.15 2.06 -7.66
CA GLY A 46 -17.06 2.81 -6.78
C GLY A 46 -16.38 3.99 -6.08
N VAL A 47 -15.14 3.80 -5.60
CA VAL A 47 -14.34 4.85 -4.95
C VAL A 47 -14.04 5.99 -5.93
N ARG A 48 -13.65 5.66 -7.17
CA ARG A 48 -13.41 6.65 -8.24
C ARG A 48 -14.65 7.49 -8.50
N THR A 49 -15.80 6.83 -8.69
CA THR A 49 -17.09 7.51 -8.92
C THR A 49 -17.44 8.45 -7.76
N GLN A 50 -17.22 8.02 -6.52
CA GLN A 50 -17.48 8.83 -5.34
C GLN A 50 -16.57 10.07 -5.27
N ILE A 51 -15.29 9.92 -5.59
CA ILE A 51 -14.32 11.03 -5.61
C ILE A 51 -14.68 12.03 -6.71
N GLU A 52 -14.94 11.56 -7.92
CA GLU A 52 -15.32 12.43 -9.04
C GLU A 52 -16.59 13.23 -8.73
N ARG A 53 -17.59 12.56 -8.16
CA ARG A 53 -18.82 13.22 -7.73
C ARG A 53 -18.55 14.26 -6.65
N ALA A 54 -17.80 13.93 -5.62
CA ALA A 54 -17.50 14.85 -4.52
C ALA A 54 -16.78 16.12 -5.02
N VAL A 55 -15.82 15.97 -5.94
CA VAL A 55 -15.10 17.10 -6.54
C VAL A 55 -16.02 17.94 -7.44
N ARG A 56 -16.88 17.31 -8.25
CA ARG A 56 -17.87 18.05 -9.07
C ARG A 56 -18.86 18.81 -8.20
N ASP A 57 -19.42 18.16 -7.18
CA ASP A 57 -20.38 18.78 -6.26
C ASP A 57 -19.74 19.98 -5.52
N ALA A 58 -18.48 19.85 -5.10
CA ALA A 58 -17.74 20.92 -4.43
C ALA A 58 -17.39 22.11 -5.35
N THR A 59 -17.22 21.88 -6.65
CA THR A 59 -16.81 22.91 -7.62
C THR A 59 -17.97 23.55 -8.38
N ALA A 60 -19.15 22.91 -8.41
CA ALA A 60 -20.33 23.38 -9.12
C ALA A 60 -20.79 24.83 -8.77
N PRO A 61 -20.66 25.33 -7.52
CA PRO A 61 -21.04 26.70 -7.19
C PRO A 61 -20.13 27.79 -7.80
N ASP A 62 -18.91 27.45 -8.22
CA ASP A 62 -17.98 28.39 -8.81
C ASP A 62 -18.26 28.59 -10.31
N ALA A 63 -18.46 29.84 -10.74
CA ALA A 63 -18.87 30.14 -12.11
C ALA A 63 -17.81 29.74 -13.16
N TRP A 64 -16.53 29.84 -12.82
CA TRP A 64 -15.46 29.42 -13.73
C TRP A 64 -15.42 27.90 -13.87
N SER A 65 -15.51 27.18 -12.76
CA SER A 65 -15.53 25.71 -12.72
C SER A 65 -16.79 25.12 -13.34
N ALA A 66 -17.94 25.81 -13.25
CA ALA A 66 -19.15 25.42 -13.95
C ALA A 66 -18.99 25.49 -15.48
N ALA A 67 -18.27 26.50 -15.98
CA ALA A 67 -17.93 26.61 -17.41
C ALA A 67 -16.73 25.74 -17.82
N ASN A 68 -15.86 25.38 -16.87
CA ASN A 68 -14.63 24.63 -17.05
C ASN A 68 -14.56 23.46 -16.04
N PRO A 69 -15.41 22.43 -16.17
CA PRO A 69 -15.53 21.39 -15.18
C PRO A 69 -14.22 20.62 -14.98
N PRO A 70 -13.91 20.18 -13.74
CA PRO A 70 -12.74 19.35 -13.47
C PRO A 70 -12.70 18.11 -14.37
N ARG A 71 -11.49 17.81 -14.84
CA ARG A 71 -11.17 16.59 -15.60
C ARG A 71 -10.48 15.61 -14.66
N PHE A 72 -10.76 14.33 -14.85
CA PHE A 72 -10.21 13.26 -14.02
C PHE A 72 -9.44 12.31 -14.92
N THR A 73 -8.25 11.94 -14.47
CA THR A 73 -7.41 10.91 -15.07
C THR A 73 -7.03 9.96 -13.96
N TRP A 74 -7.26 8.67 -14.16
CA TRP A 74 -6.83 7.62 -13.25
C TRP A 74 -5.65 6.90 -13.88
N ASP A 75 -4.52 6.94 -13.19
CA ASP A 75 -3.29 6.25 -13.60
C ASP A 75 -3.30 4.81 -13.02
N THR A 76 -2.18 4.36 -12.48
CA THR A 76 -1.95 3.02 -11.97
C THR A 76 -2.92 2.69 -10.85
N GLU A 77 -3.73 1.64 -11.06
CA GLU A 77 -4.64 1.12 -10.06
C GLU A 77 -4.05 -0.14 -9.43
N LEU A 78 -3.92 -0.12 -8.10
CA LEU A 78 -3.27 -1.17 -7.32
C LEU A 78 -4.30 -1.80 -6.40
N ALA A 79 -4.57 -3.08 -6.63
CA ALA A 79 -5.66 -3.80 -5.98
C ALA A 79 -5.22 -4.34 -4.60
N PRO A 80 -6.06 -4.26 -3.54
CA PRO A 80 -5.72 -4.85 -2.25
C PRO A 80 -5.76 -6.38 -2.34
N ALA A 81 -4.97 -7.06 -1.53
CA ALA A 81 -4.94 -8.52 -1.46
C ALA A 81 -4.87 -9.00 0.00
N GLU A 82 -5.31 -10.24 0.23
CA GLU A 82 -5.29 -10.88 1.53
C GLU A 82 -4.81 -12.33 1.40
N VAL A 83 -3.96 -12.76 2.32
CA VAL A 83 -3.58 -14.16 2.50
C VAL A 83 -4.13 -14.61 3.85
N ALA A 84 -4.80 -15.77 3.88
CA ALA A 84 -5.38 -16.30 5.10
C ALA A 84 -4.31 -16.46 6.19
N PRO A 85 -4.56 -16.04 7.44
CA PRO A 85 -3.63 -16.21 8.56
C PRO A 85 -3.20 -17.66 8.81
N SER A 86 -4.03 -18.62 8.41
CA SER A 86 -3.77 -20.06 8.52
C SER A 86 -2.94 -20.64 7.37
N HIS A 87 -2.58 -19.85 6.35
CA HIS A 87 -1.84 -20.33 5.19
C HIS A 87 -0.44 -20.85 5.60
N PRO A 88 0.05 -21.97 5.04
CA PRO A 88 1.34 -22.55 5.42
C PRO A 88 2.53 -21.57 5.37
N VAL A 89 2.57 -20.69 4.37
CA VAL A 89 3.61 -19.64 4.25
C VAL A 89 3.64 -18.71 5.47
N VAL A 90 2.47 -18.36 6.02
CA VAL A 90 2.35 -17.47 7.19
C VAL A 90 2.88 -18.20 8.42
N ASN A 91 2.44 -19.45 8.64
CA ASN A 91 2.89 -20.25 9.77
C ASN A 91 4.41 -20.49 9.75
N SER A 92 4.98 -20.78 8.58
CA SER A 92 6.42 -20.98 8.39
C SER A 92 7.23 -19.72 8.73
N LEU A 93 6.77 -18.55 8.27
CA LEU A 93 7.39 -17.26 8.61
C LEU A 93 7.33 -16.96 10.11
N LEU A 94 6.15 -17.15 10.73
CA LEU A 94 5.96 -16.92 12.16
C LEU A 94 6.86 -17.84 13.00
N SER A 95 6.91 -19.13 12.66
CA SER A 95 7.76 -20.12 13.33
C SER A 95 9.24 -19.78 13.17
N SER A 96 9.68 -19.47 11.95
CA SER A 96 11.06 -19.12 11.63
C SER A 96 11.52 -17.89 12.41
N ALA A 97 10.73 -16.81 12.42
CA ALA A 97 11.04 -15.62 13.20
C ALA A 97 11.04 -15.90 14.72
N THR A 98 10.08 -16.70 15.20
CA THR A 98 10.01 -17.08 16.64
C THR A 98 11.23 -17.89 17.08
N SER A 99 11.72 -18.80 16.23
CA SER A 99 12.93 -19.60 16.52
C SER A 99 14.20 -18.74 16.67
N LEU A 100 14.20 -17.54 16.09
CA LEU A 100 15.26 -16.55 16.20
C LEU A 100 15.06 -15.60 17.39
N GLY A 101 14.12 -15.90 18.29
CA GLY A 101 13.81 -15.09 19.48
C GLY A 101 13.02 -13.82 19.18
N ARG A 102 12.37 -13.72 18.02
CA ARG A 102 11.49 -12.59 17.67
C ARG A 102 10.04 -12.88 18.06
N SER A 103 9.23 -11.82 18.13
CA SER A 103 7.78 -11.90 18.40
C SER A 103 7.00 -11.34 17.21
N PRO A 104 6.93 -12.07 16.08
CA PRO A 104 6.27 -11.58 14.87
C PRO A 104 4.77 -11.40 15.08
N ARG A 105 4.15 -10.47 14.34
CA ARG A 105 2.71 -10.22 14.37
C ARG A 105 2.15 -10.19 12.96
N ILE A 106 0.95 -10.74 12.77
CA ILE A 106 0.19 -10.60 11.54
C ILE A 106 -0.46 -9.22 11.54
N LEU A 107 -0.19 -8.43 10.50
CA LEU A 107 -0.71 -7.07 10.33
C LEU A 107 -1.25 -6.91 8.91
N GLY A 108 -2.09 -5.91 8.72
CA GLY A 108 -2.43 -5.41 7.38
C GLY A 108 -1.45 -4.29 7.03
N GLU A 109 -0.89 -4.34 5.83
CA GLU A 109 -0.03 -3.29 5.30
C GLU A 109 -0.91 -2.17 4.71
N PRO A 110 -0.89 -0.94 5.25
CA PRO A 110 -1.67 0.17 4.72
C PRO A 110 -1.15 0.74 3.39
N SER A 111 0.06 0.36 2.98
CA SER A 111 0.58 0.62 1.65
C SER A 111 0.37 -0.58 0.71
N TRP A 112 0.67 -0.40 -0.57
CA TRP A 112 0.60 -1.48 -1.54
C TRP A 112 1.97 -2.15 -1.72
N THR A 113 1.96 -3.47 -1.97
CA THR A 113 3.16 -4.24 -2.31
C THR A 113 2.88 -5.21 -3.47
N ASP A 114 3.93 -5.60 -4.20
CA ASP A 114 3.84 -6.57 -5.31
C ASP A 114 3.26 -7.94 -4.90
N ALA A 115 3.23 -8.25 -3.60
CA ALA A 115 2.57 -9.44 -3.08
C ALA A 115 1.10 -9.52 -3.50
N ALA A 116 0.44 -8.36 -3.69
CA ALA A 116 -0.94 -8.30 -4.16
C ALA A 116 -1.08 -8.81 -5.61
N THR A 117 -0.14 -8.45 -6.49
CA THR A 117 -0.09 -8.95 -7.87
C THR A 117 0.08 -10.45 -7.90
N LEU A 118 1.04 -10.99 -7.13
CA LEU A 118 1.28 -12.43 -7.06
C LEU A 118 0.05 -13.19 -6.55
N THR A 119 -0.54 -12.69 -5.46
CA THR A 119 -1.68 -13.33 -4.81
C THR A 119 -2.92 -13.29 -5.70
N ARG A 120 -3.21 -12.15 -6.35
CA ARG A 120 -4.46 -11.98 -7.11
C ARG A 120 -4.38 -12.42 -8.55
N LEU A 121 -3.25 -12.20 -9.20
CA LEU A 121 -3.13 -12.36 -10.65
C LEU A 121 -2.31 -13.58 -11.06
N ALA A 122 -1.52 -14.15 -10.13
CA ALA A 122 -0.67 -15.31 -10.40
C ALA A 122 -1.01 -16.53 -9.52
N ASP A 123 -2.14 -16.51 -8.79
CA ASP A 123 -2.58 -17.58 -7.89
C ASP A 123 -1.46 -18.08 -6.94
N THR A 124 -0.64 -17.13 -6.48
CA THR A 124 0.55 -17.39 -5.66
C THR A 124 0.44 -16.59 -4.36
N PRO A 125 -0.05 -17.18 -3.26
CA PRO A 125 -0.18 -16.50 -1.98
C PRO A 125 1.17 -15.93 -1.51
N ALA A 126 1.26 -14.62 -1.43
CA ALA A 126 2.49 -13.90 -1.09
C ALA A 126 2.25 -12.99 0.11
N VAL A 127 3.22 -12.95 1.02
CA VAL A 127 3.19 -12.12 2.23
C VAL A 127 4.52 -11.39 2.41
N CYS A 128 4.49 -10.23 3.05
CA CYS A 128 5.67 -9.43 3.31
C CYS A 128 6.23 -9.72 4.70
N LEU A 129 7.53 -9.97 4.78
CA LEU A 129 8.31 -9.91 6.01
C LEU A 129 9.52 -9.01 5.75
N GLY A 130 9.57 -7.87 6.44
CA GLY A 130 10.63 -6.88 6.32
C GLY A 130 11.25 -6.54 7.67
N PRO A 131 12.43 -5.90 7.67
CA PRO A 131 12.96 -5.28 8.88
C PRO A 131 12.09 -4.08 9.29
N THR A 132 12.23 -3.66 10.54
CA THR A 132 11.49 -2.57 11.16
C THR A 132 11.84 -1.25 10.49
N ALA A 133 10.88 -0.66 9.78
CA ALA A 133 11.05 0.60 9.07
C ALA A 133 10.45 1.79 9.84
N THR A 134 10.61 1.77 11.17
CA THR A 134 10.20 2.85 12.09
C THR A 134 11.36 3.25 12.98
N ARG A 135 11.49 4.54 13.25
CA ARG A 135 12.44 5.12 14.20
C ARG A 135 12.05 4.78 15.65
N PRO A 136 12.95 4.96 16.63
CA PRO A 136 12.65 4.72 18.05
C PRO A 136 11.48 5.53 18.62
N ASP A 137 11.16 6.68 18.01
CA ASP A 137 10.02 7.53 18.37
C ASP A 137 8.70 7.10 17.71
N GLY A 138 8.72 6.03 16.91
CA GLY A 138 7.56 5.49 16.19
C GLY A 138 7.30 6.16 14.84
N SER A 139 8.09 7.14 14.41
CA SER A 139 7.96 7.74 13.08
C SER A 139 8.45 6.79 11.97
N PRO A 140 7.89 6.85 10.75
CA PRO A 140 8.31 5.99 9.65
C PRO A 140 9.69 6.40 9.10
N THR A 141 10.54 5.44 8.73
CA THR A 141 11.81 5.72 8.02
C THR A 141 11.64 5.77 6.50
N LEU A 142 10.73 4.97 5.95
CA LEU A 142 10.47 4.90 4.50
C LEU A 142 9.88 6.20 3.97
N HIS A 143 10.29 6.59 2.75
CA HIS A 143 9.81 7.80 2.08
C HIS A 143 10.03 9.09 2.89
N THR A 144 11.03 9.10 3.76
CA THR A 144 11.42 10.29 4.52
C THR A 144 12.85 10.70 4.19
N ILE A 145 13.20 11.94 4.51
CA ILE A 145 14.59 12.39 4.47
C ILE A 145 15.38 11.55 5.48
N ASP A 146 16.56 11.07 5.09
CA ASP A 146 17.40 10.15 5.87
C ASP A 146 16.73 8.79 6.16
N GLU A 147 16.27 8.12 5.10
CA GLU A 147 15.84 6.73 5.15
C GLU A 147 16.99 5.81 5.59
N TYR A 148 16.73 4.95 6.58
CA TYR A 148 17.71 3.99 7.09
C TYR A 148 17.02 2.73 7.63
N ILE A 149 17.85 1.70 7.87
CA ILE A 149 17.45 0.48 8.54
C ILE A 149 18.50 0.05 9.58
N GLU A 150 18.05 -0.58 10.66
CA GLU A 150 18.95 -1.18 11.65
C GLU A 150 19.59 -2.47 11.11
N LEU A 151 20.92 -2.54 11.11
CA LEU A 151 21.65 -3.69 10.58
C LEU A 151 21.32 -4.99 11.32
N THR A 152 21.12 -4.93 12.63
CA THR A 152 20.77 -6.10 13.44
C THR A 152 19.39 -6.66 13.07
N ASP A 153 18.47 -5.78 12.70
CA ASP A 153 17.13 -6.17 12.29
C ASP A 153 17.12 -6.71 10.86
N LEU A 154 17.83 -6.05 9.95
CA LEU A 154 18.07 -6.55 8.59
C LEU A 154 18.64 -7.97 8.60
N LEU A 155 19.68 -8.22 9.41
CA LEU A 155 20.29 -9.55 9.55
C LEU A 155 19.32 -10.58 10.14
N SER A 156 18.43 -10.17 11.05
CA SER A 156 17.44 -11.06 11.63
C SER A 156 16.33 -11.43 10.65
N THR A 157 15.85 -10.45 9.88
CA THR A 157 14.89 -10.67 8.79
C THR A 157 15.48 -11.60 7.73
N ALA A 158 16.73 -11.40 7.31
CA ALA A 158 17.40 -12.27 6.36
C ALA A 158 17.47 -13.73 6.84
N LYS A 159 17.79 -13.95 8.12
CA LYS A 159 17.80 -15.30 8.72
C LYS A 159 16.40 -15.91 8.76
N ALA A 160 15.38 -15.14 9.12
CA ALA A 160 14.00 -15.61 9.16
C ALA A 160 13.50 -16.04 7.77
N LEU A 161 13.79 -15.24 6.74
CA LEU A 161 13.48 -15.56 5.35
C LEU A 161 14.21 -16.84 4.89
N ALA A 162 15.50 -16.99 5.24
CA ALA A 162 16.27 -18.19 4.89
C ALA A 162 15.72 -19.46 5.56
N LEU A 163 15.37 -19.39 6.86
CA LEU A 163 14.76 -20.52 7.57
C LEU A 163 13.39 -20.88 7.00
N THR A 164 12.59 -19.88 6.64
CA THR A 164 11.28 -20.07 6.00
C THR A 164 11.45 -20.78 4.65
N ALA A 165 12.41 -20.34 3.84
CA ALA A 165 12.68 -20.97 2.55
C ALA A 165 13.11 -22.44 2.73
N LEU A 166 13.95 -22.75 3.71
CA LEU A 166 14.34 -24.12 4.03
C LEU A 166 13.14 -24.96 4.49
N ASP A 167 12.32 -24.45 5.39
CA ASP A 167 11.12 -25.16 5.89
C ASP A 167 10.14 -25.49 4.76
N LEU A 168 9.90 -24.55 3.84
CA LEU A 168 8.96 -24.74 2.73
C LEU A 168 9.50 -25.61 1.59
N THR A 169 10.82 -25.78 1.47
CA THR A 169 11.46 -26.50 0.35
C THR A 169 12.12 -27.81 0.74
N THR A 170 12.34 -28.06 2.03
CA THR A 170 12.92 -29.32 2.50
C THR A 170 11.85 -30.42 2.37
N PRO A 171 12.13 -31.51 1.64
CA PRO A 171 11.21 -32.64 1.55
C PRO A 171 10.94 -33.22 2.93
N ALA A 172 9.70 -33.59 3.21
CA ALA A 172 9.39 -34.36 4.42
C ALA A 172 10.28 -35.62 4.44
N PRO A 173 10.85 -36.00 5.60
CA PRO A 173 11.64 -37.22 5.69
C PRO A 173 10.77 -38.40 5.26
N THR A 174 11.21 -39.11 4.23
CA THR A 174 10.61 -40.39 3.83
C THR A 174 10.81 -41.38 4.97
N LEU A 175 9.70 -41.79 5.60
CA LEU A 175 9.64 -42.87 6.59
C LEU A 175 9.92 -44.23 5.96
#